data_AF-A0A2P1MZZ6-F1
#
_entry.id   AF-A0A2P1MZZ6-F1
#
_cell.length_a   1.000
_cell.length_b   1.000
_cell.length_c   1.000
_cell.angle_alpha   90.00
_cell.angle_beta   90.00
_cell.angle_gamma   90.00
#
_symmetry.space_group_name_H-M   'P 1'
#
loop_
_entity.id
_entity.type
_entity.pdbx_description
1 polymer ?
#
loop_
_entity_poly.entity_id
_entity_poly.type
_entity_poly.pdbx_seq_one_letter_code
_entity_poly.pdbx_strand_id
1 'polypeptide(L)'
;TIFSLHFAGISSILGSINFMCSIKKIKINFVKVISISLFIWSIFVTTFLLILSLPVLASCLTMLLTDKLFNTSFFNIFGGGNPIMFQHLFWFFGHPEVYILILPAFGMISYSIMELNGKTKIFGPLSMMFAIFSIGLVGCLVWAHHMYVIGMDIDSRIYYMTATMVIAVPTGIKVYSWLMSMNGFNILFNSLFLWVIGFIFMFTMGGLTGLVLSNCILDINLH
;
A
#
# COMPACT_ATOMS: atom_id res chain seq x y z
N THR A 1 -10.87 -13.36 18.24
CA THR A 1 -10.42 -12.63 17.04
C THR A 1 -9.80 -11.27 17.36
N ILE A 2 -10.34 -10.46 18.30
CA ILE A 2 -9.75 -9.15 18.64
C ILE A 2 -8.31 -9.28 19.20
N PHE A 3 -8.09 -10.12 20.20
CA PHE A 3 -6.74 -10.32 20.77
C PHE A 3 -5.75 -10.90 19.75
N SER A 4 -6.18 -11.80 18.86
CA SER A 4 -5.28 -12.34 17.83
C SER A 4 -4.76 -11.26 16.87
N LEU A 5 -5.60 -10.27 16.52
CA LEU A 5 -5.17 -9.13 15.71
C LEU A 5 -4.21 -8.20 16.48
N HIS A 6 -4.40 -8.02 17.78
CA HIS A 6 -3.42 -7.28 18.61
C HIS A 6 -2.06 -7.96 18.62
N PHE A 7 -2.00 -9.27 18.85
CA PHE A 7 -0.74 -10.02 18.86
C PHE A 7 -0.06 -10.00 17.48
N ALA A 8 -0.83 -10.16 16.40
CA ALA A 8 -0.31 -10.02 15.04
C ALA A 8 0.26 -8.61 14.79
N GLY A 9 -0.46 -7.56 15.21
CA GLY A 9 -0.03 -6.17 15.09
C GLY A 9 1.27 -5.89 15.87
N ILE A 10 1.39 -6.39 17.11
CA ILE A 10 2.62 -6.26 17.91
C ILE A 10 3.80 -6.92 17.18
N SER A 11 3.61 -8.13 16.64
CA SER A 11 4.65 -8.83 15.88
C SER A 11 5.11 -8.00 14.67
N SER A 12 4.18 -7.46 13.89
CA SER A 12 4.49 -6.65 12.71
C SER A 12 5.17 -5.32 13.04
N ILE A 13 4.82 -4.65 14.15
CA ILE A 13 5.50 -3.42 14.60
C ILE A 13 6.94 -3.74 15.00
N LEU A 14 7.15 -4.77 15.82
CA LEU A 14 8.50 -5.16 16.27
C LEU A 14 9.37 -5.58 15.09
N GLY A 15 8.82 -6.37 14.15
CA GLY A 15 9.48 -6.73 12.91
C GLY A 15 9.84 -5.50 12.07
N SER A 16 8.93 -4.52 11.98
CA SER A 16 9.16 -3.27 11.23
C SER A 16 10.30 -2.44 11.82
N ILE A 17 10.34 -2.29 13.14
CA ILE A 17 11.44 -1.59 13.84
C ILE A 17 12.78 -2.29 13.56
N ASN A 18 12.81 -3.63 13.61
CA ASN A 18 14.01 -4.41 13.32
C ASN A 18 14.51 -4.20 11.88
N PHE A 19 13.62 -4.28 10.88
CA PHE A 19 13.97 -4.02 9.49
C PHE A 19 14.44 -2.58 9.28
N MET A 20 13.76 -1.60 9.86
CA MET A 20 14.11 -0.18 9.70
C MET A 20 15.49 0.13 10.30
N CYS A 21 15.81 -0.42 11.48
CA CYS A 21 17.14 -0.35 12.07
C CYS A 21 18.21 -1.06 11.22
N SER A 22 17.88 -2.23 10.67
CA SER A 22 18.81 -3.00 9.83
C SER A 22 19.13 -2.28 8.53
N ILE A 23 18.13 -1.73 7.84
CA ILE A 23 18.31 -0.96 6.60
C ILE A 23 19.14 0.30 6.86
N LYS A 24 18.88 1.02 7.97
CA LYS A 24 19.66 2.21 8.35
C LYS A 24 21.13 1.90 8.66
N LYS A 25 21.45 0.68 9.14
CA LYS A 25 22.83 0.26 9.41
C LYS A 25 23.65 -0.05 8.17
N ILE A 26 23.02 -0.17 7.00
CA ILE A 26 23.75 -0.37 5.75
C ILE A 26 24.51 0.94 5.46
N LYS A 27 25.85 0.92 5.65
CA LYS A 27 26.72 2.08 5.39
C LYS A 27 26.73 2.41 3.91
N ILE A 28 25.92 3.38 3.51
CA ILE A 28 25.69 3.73 2.12
C ILE A 28 26.00 5.21 1.94
N ASN A 29 27.02 5.52 1.14
CA ASN A 29 27.23 6.88 0.62
C ASN A 29 26.03 7.26 -0.27
N PHE A 30 25.67 8.54 -0.37
CA PHE A 30 24.50 9.00 -1.15
C PHE A 30 24.45 8.44 -2.59
N VAL A 31 25.60 8.28 -3.26
CA VAL A 31 25.70 7.65 -4.60
C VAL A 31 25.30 6.17 -4.59
N LYS A 32 25.55 5.46 -3.48
CA LYS A 32 25.15 4.06 -3.27
C LYS A 32 23.67 3.90 -2.88
N VAL A 33 22.96 4.96 -2.48
CA VAL A 33 21.52 4.93 -2.13
C VAL A 33 20.70 4.47 -3.34
N ILE A 34 21.06 4.95 -4.53
CA ILE A 34 20.48 4.55 -5.82
C ILE A 34 20.89 3.11 -6.22
N SER A 35 21.99 2.60 -5.67
CA SER A 35 22.45 1.23 -5.92
C SER A 35 21.80 0.19 -5.02
N ILE A 36 21.06 0.61 -3.98
CA ILE A 36 20.25 -0.30 -3.18
C ILE A 36 19.16 -0.90 -4.07
N SER A 37 18.91 -2.21 -3.93
CA SER A 37 17.82 -2.89 -4.60
C SER A 37 16.47 -2.19 -4.34
N LEU A 38 15.64 -2.07 -5.38
CA LEU A 38 14.26 -1.58 -5.27
C LEU A 38 13.43 -2.41 -4.27
N PHE A 39 13.80 -3.67 -4.05
CA PHE A 39 13.19 -4.51 -3.02
C PHE A 39 13.43 -3.96 -1.60
N ILE A 40 14.66 -3.55 -1.29
CA ILE A 40 14.97 -2.97 0.03
C ILE A 40 14.24 -1.63 0.21
N TRP A 41 14.15 -0.80 -0.84
CA TRP A 41 13.33 0.43 -0.80
C TRP A 41 11.85 0.13 -0.55
N SER A 42 11.32 -0.91 -1.18
CA SER A 42 9.94 -1.32 -0.93
C SER A 42 9.73 -1.78 0.50
N ILE A 43 10.65 -2.58 1.06
CA ILE A 43 10.60 -2.99 2.47
C ILE A 43 10.69 -1.77 3.39
N PHE A 44 11.58 -0.82 3.10
CA PHE A 44 11.72 0.38 3.91
C PHE A 44 10.39 1.15 4.01
N VAL A 45 9.72 1.40 2.87
CA VAL A 45 8.42 2.06 2.87
C VAL A 45 7.35 1.22 3.55
N THR A 46 7.30 -0.11 3.36
CA THR A 46 6.33 -0.94 4.09
C THR A 46 6.52 -0.91 5.60
N THR A 47 7.76 -0.89 6.09
CA THR A 47 8.02 -0.82 7.54
C THR A 47 7.58 0.52 8.12
N PHE A 48 7.73 1.60 7.35
CA PHE A 48 7.21 2.90 7.73
C PHE A 48 5.67 2.88 7.80
N LEU A 49 4.99 2.34 6.79
CA LEU A 49 3.53 2.21 6.77
C LEU A 49 3.00 1.38 7.95
N LEU A 50 3.66 0.26 8.27
CA LEU A 50 3.28 -0.61 9.38
C LEU A 50 3.37 0.12 10.72
N ILE A 51 4.47 0.83 10.97
CA ILE A 51 4.67 1.61 12.21
C ILE A 51 3.62 2.73 12.31
N LEU A 52 3.25 3.36 11.20
CA LEU A 52 2.28 4.45 11.16
C LEU A 52 0.83 3.96 11.37
N SER A 53 0.43 2.88 10.68
CA SER A 53 -0.97 2.49 10.55
C SER A 53 -1.46 1.50 11.63
N LEU A 54 -0.61 0.57 12.07
CA LEU A 54 -1.01 -0.45 13.05
C LEU A 54 -1.41 0.10 14.43
N PRO A 55 -0.81 1.18 14.96
CA PRO A 55 -1.28 1.79 16.20
C PRO A 55 -2.73 2.27 16.13
N VAL A 56 -3.18 2.75 14.95
CA VAL A 56 -4.56 3.20 14.73
C VAL A 56 -5.52 2.01 14.70
N LEU A 57 -5.13 0.88 14.11
CA LEU A 57 -5.91 -0.35 14.21
C LEU A 57 -5.99 -0.84 15.67
N ALA A 58 -4.87 -0.85 16.39
CA ALA A 58 -4.82 -1.31 17.77
C ALA A 58 -5.72 -0.47 18.68
N SER A 59 -5.74 0.86 18.50
CA SER A 59 -6.66 1.73 19.24
C SER A 59 -8.12 1.44 18.88
N CYS A 60 -8.45 1.29 17.59
CA CYS A 60 -9.77 0.93 17.10
C CYS A 60 -10.28 -0.38 17.71
N LEU A 61 -9.44 -1.42 17.71
CA LEU A 61 -9.77 -2.72 18.28
C LEU A 61 -9.90 -2.68 19.80
N THR A 62 -9.09 -1.87 20.49
CA THR A 62 -9.19 -1.68 21.94
C THR A 62 -10.50 -0.97 22.31
N MET A 63 -10.87 0.11 21.60
CA MET A 63 -12.16 0.79 21.80
C MET A 63 -13.34 -0.16 21.56
N LEU A 64 -13.27 -1.00 20.52
CA LEU A 64 -14.31 -1.99 20.25
C LEU A 64 -14.38 -3.06 21.35
N LEU A 65 -13.22 -3.47 21.89
CA LEU A 65 -13.13 -4.41 23.00
C LEU A 65 -13.76 -3.83 24.27
N THR A 66 -13.51 -2.56 24.58
CA THR A 66 -14.07 -1.90 25.76
C THR A 66 -15.56 -1.65 25.63
N ASP A 67 -16.06 -1.34 24.44
CA ASP A 67 -17.51 -1.22 24.20
C ASP A 67 -18.21 -2.57 24.44
N LYS A 68 -17.54 -3.68 24.16
CA LYS A 68 -18.09 -5.03 24.37
C LYS A 68 -17.99 -5.53 25.80
N LEU A 69 -16.94 -5.18 26.54
CA LEU A 69 -16.61 -5.82 27.82
C LEU A 69 -16.67 -4.90 29.04
N PHE A 70 -16.52 -3.59 28.85
CA PHE A 70 -16.37 -2.62 29.93
C PHE A 70 -17.42 -1.49 29.89
N ASN A 71 -18.52 -1.68 29.15
CA ASN A 71 -19.62 -0.74 29.02
C ASN A 71 -19.20 0.68 28.59
N THR A 72 -18.12 0.81 27.81
CA THR A 72 -17.84 2.07 27.11
C THR A 72 -18.79 2.23 25.91
N SER A 73 -18.84 3.44 25.34
CA SER A 73 -19.74 3.76 24.23
C SER A 73 -19.05 4.55 23.11
N PHE A 74 -17.86 4.13 22.67
CA PHE A 74 -17.14 4.78 21.57
C PHE A 74 -17.92 4.71 20.25
N PHE A 75 -18.50 3.55 19.94
CA PHE A 75 -19.19 3.29 18.68
C PHE A 75 -20.70 3.06 18.85
N ASN A 76 -21.17 2.89 20.09
CA ASN A 76 -22.58 2.64 20.40
C ASN A 76 -23.40 3.94 20.48
N ILE A 77 -24.36 4.11 19.56
CA ILE A 77 -25.22 5.29 19.44
C ILE A 77 -26.04 5.53 20.71
N PHE A 78 -26.51 4.47 21.39
CA PHE A 78 -27.30 4.61 22.63
C PHE A 78 -26.52 5.28 23.77
N GLY A 79 -25.19 5.21 23.75
CA GLY A 79 -24.31 5.88 24.69
C GLY A 79 -23.59 7.11 24.11
N GLY A 80 -24.08 7.67 23.00
CA GLY A 80 -23.52 8.86 22.35
C GLY A 80 -22.33 8.61 21.41
N GLY A 81 -21.97 7.35 21.17
CA GLY A 81 -20.89 6.96 20.25
C GLY A 81 -21.27 7.08 18.77
N ASN A 82 -20.28 6.94 17.89
CA ASN A 82 -20.48 7.04 16.45
C ASN A 82 -19.83 5.85 15.70
N PRO A 83 -20.61 4.95 15.05
CA PRO A 83 -20.05 3.83 14.30
C PRO A 83 -19.26 4.26 13.06
N ILE A 84 -19.46 5.46 12.52
CA ILE A 84 -18.65 5.99 11.40
C ILE A 84 -17.21 6.25 11.85
N MET A 85 -16.99 6.56 13.13
CA MET A 85 -15.64 6.67 13.69
C MET A 85 -14.86 5.36 13.57
N PHE A 86 -15.53 4.21 13.79
CA PHE A 86 -14.92 2.90 13.58
C PHE A 86 -14.43 2.74 12.14
N GLN A 87 -15.27 3.11 11.17
CA GLN A 87 -14.93 3.00 9.75
C GLN A 87 -13.72 3.87 9.39
N HIS A 88 -13.64 5.11 9.86
CA HIS A 88 -12.47 5.96 9.61
C HIS A 88 -11.20 5.35 10.18
N LEU A 89 -11.22 4.90 11.43
CA LEU A 89 -10.04 4.30 12.08
C LEU A 89 -9.63 2.99 11.43
N PHE A 90 -10.60 2.14 11.07
CA PHE A 90 -10.34 0.88 10.40
C PHE A 90 -9.75 1.11 9.02
N TRP A 91 -10.35 1.97 8.19
CA TRP A 91 -9.86 2.21 6.83
C TRP A 91 -8.56 3.01 6.79
N PHE A 92 -8.32 3.90 7.76
CA PHE A 92 -7.02 4.55 7.92
C PHE A 92 -5.89 3.53 8.06
N PHE A 93 -6.17 2.36 8.65
CA PHE A 93 -5.26 1.22 8.61
C PHE A 93 -5.40 0.39 7.31
N GLY A 94 -6.63 0.02 6.95
CA GLY A 94 -6.90 -0.97 5.90
C GLY A 94 -6.38 -0.54 4.53
N HIS A 95 -6.39 0.76 4.23
CA HIS A 95 -5.86 1.22 2.95
C HIS A 95 -4.32 1.21 2.88
N PRO A 96 -3.56 1.70 3.88
CA PRO A 96 -2.14 1.42 3.98
C PRO A 96 -1.79 -0.08 3.97
N GLU A 97 -2.63 -0.95 4.55
CA GLU A 97 -2.40 -2.41 4.56
C GLU A 97 -2.30 -3.00 3.15
N VAL A 98 -3.17 -2.61 2.22
CA VAL A 98 -3.07 -3.10 0.84
C VAL A 98 -1.78 -2.66 0.16
N TYR A 99 -1.22 -1.49 0.53
CA TYR A 99 0.10 -1.07 0.05
C TYR A 99 1.26 -1.81 0.72
N ILE A 100 1.12 -2.15 2.00
CA ILE A 100 2.07 -3.01 2.72
C ILE A 100 2.19 -4.36 2.02
N LEU A 101 1.09 -4.91 1.48
CA LEU A 101 1.10 -6.17 0.74
C LEU A 101 1.73 -6.04 -0.65
N ILE A 102 1.40 -4.97 -1.40
CA ILE A 102 1.81 -4.87 -2.82
C ILE A 102 3.22 -4.30 -3.04
N LEU A 103 3.72 -3.42 -2.16
CA LEU A 103 5.02 -2.77 -2.36
C LEU A 103 6.18 -3.79 -2.40
N PRO A 104 6.28 -4.79 -1.50
CA PRO A 104 7.32 -5.81 -1.56
C PRO A 104 7.19 -6.68 -2.82
N ALA A 105 5.95 -6.99 -3.23
CA ALA A 105 5.69 -7.71 -4.48
C ALA A 105 6.24 -6.92 -5.69
N PHE A 106 6.07 -5.59 -5.73
CA PHE A 106 6.69 -4.77 -6.76
C PHE A 106 8.22 -4.81 -6.74
N GLY A 107 8.82 -4.88 -5.55
CA GLY A 107 10.26 -5.08 -5.39
C GLY A 107 10.73 -6.42 -5.94
N MET A 108 9.95 -7.48 -5.71
CA MET A 108 10.22 -8.83 -6.24
C MET A 108 10.05 -8.90 -7.76
N ILE A 109 9.00 -8.31 -8.31
CA ILE A 109 8.79 -8.23 -9.76
C ILE A 109 9.97 -7.50 -10.42
N SER A 110 10.40 -6.40 -9.80
CA SER A 110 11.58 -5.68 -10.22
C SER A 110 12.82 -6.59 -10.29
N TYR A 111 13.09 -7.36 -9.24
CA TYR A 111 14.21 -8.29 -9.20
C TYR A 111 14.08 -9.43 -10.22
N SER A 112 12.89 -10.00 -10.38
CA SER A 112 12.65 -11.07 -11.38
C SER A 112 12.90 -10.62 -12.81
N ILE A 113 12.59 -9.37 -13.16
CA ILE A 113 12.85 -8.83 -14.49
C ILE A 113 14.35 -8.65 -14.73
N MET A 114 15.08 -8.23 -13.70
CA MET A 114 16.54 -8.14 -13.76
C MET A 114 17.17 -9.53 -13.98
N GLU A 115 16.66 -10.54 -13.27
CA GLU A 115 17.11 -11.94 -13.41
C GLU A 115 16.83 -12.47 -14.82
N LEU A 116 15.62 -12.26 -15.34
CA LEU A 116 15.26 -12.68 -16.70
C LEU A 116 16.18 -12.05 -17.74
N ASN A 117 16.49 -10.76 -17.62
CA ASN A 117 17.20 -10.02 -18.67
C ASN A 117 18.73 -9.94 -18.48
N GLY A 118 19.26 -10.44 -17.36
CA GLY A 118 20.67 -10.31 -16.97
C GLY A 118 21.14 -8.86 -16.72
N LYS A 119 20.21 -7.90 -16.62
CA LYS A 119 20.53 -6.48 -16.40
C LYS A 119 20.74 -6.21 -14.92
N THR A 120 21.74 -5.39 -14.59
CA THR A 120 22.03 -5.00 -13.19
C THR A 120 21.01 -4.00 -12.62
N LYS A 121 20.20 -3.36 -13.46
CA LYS A 121 19.18 -2.38 -13.07
C LYS A 121 17.99 -2.41 -14.03
N ILE A 122 16.84 -2.01 -13.49
CA ILE A 122 15.62 -1.70 -14.24
C ILE A 122 15.77 -0.32 -14.89
N PHE A 123 15.04 -0.11 -15.99
CA PHE A 123 14.83 1.20 -16.57
C PHE A 123 14.32 2.19 -15.51
N GLY A 124 14.95 3.37 -15.43
CA GLY A 124 14.54 4.45 -14.53
C GLY A 124 14.55 4.09 -13.02
N PRO A 125 15.66 3.60 -12.43
CA PRO A 125 15.69 3.14 -11.03
C PRO A 125 15.36 4.27 -10.02
N LEU A 126 15.76 5.52 -10.33
CA LEU A 126 15.37 6.69 -9.55
C LEU A 126 13.87 6.94 -9.59
N SER A 127 13.26 6.89 -10.78
CA SER A 127 11.81 7.09 -10.94
C SER A 127 11.01 5.99 -10.24
N MET A 128 11.49 4.74 -10.30
CA MET A 128 10.91 3.60 -9.57
C MET A 128 10.96 3.80 -8.06
N MET A 129 12.08 4.30 -7.54
CA MET A 129 12.24 4.61 -6.11
C MET A 129 11.29 5.73 -5.68
N PHE A 130 11.22 6.84 -6.43
CA PHE A 130 10.27 7.93 -6.12
C PHE A 130 8.81 7.46 -6.24
N ALA A 131 8.49 6.58 -7.18
CA ALA A 131 7.17 5.97 -7.27
C ALA A 131 6.82 5.13 -6.03
N ILE A 132 7.77 4.35 -5.48
CA ILE A 132 7.57 3.61 -4.22
C ILE A 132 7.23 4.57 -3.06
N PHE A 133 8.01 5.65 -2.91
CA PHE A 133 7.75 6.65 -1.87
C PHE A 133 6.41 7.37 -2.07
N SER A 134 6.10 7.75 -3.30
CA SER A 134 4.84 8.41 -3.66
C SER A 134 3.63 7.54 -3.35
N ILE A 135 3.65 6.25 -3.72
CA ILE A 135 2.58 5.30 -3.40
C ILE A 135 2.40 5.18 -1.89
N GLY A 136 3.50 5.05 -1.13
CA GLY A 136 3.43 4.96 0.33
C GLY A 136 2.85 6.21 0.98
N LEU A 137 3.32 7.40 0.59
CA LEU A 137 2.86 8.66 1.19
C LEU A 137 1.40 8.97 0.84
N VAL A 138 1.03 8.89 -0.44
CA VAL A 138 -0.35 9.18 -0.87
C VAL A 138 -1.30 8.10 -0.37
N GLY A 139 -0.85 6.84 -0.26
CA GLY A 139 -1.65 5.75 0.29
C GLY A 139 -2.13 5.98 1.73
N CYS A 140 -1.43 6.80 2.52
CA CYS A 140 -1.90 7.20 3.85
C CYS A 140 -2.97 8.29 3.84
N LEU A 141 -3.24 8.92 2.70
CA LEU A 141 -4.09 10.11 2.57
C LEU A 141 -5.44 9.83 1.91
N VAL A 142 -5.70 8.58 1.49
CA VAL A 142 -6.84 8.28 0.62
C VAL A 142 -7.85 7.28 1.21
N TRP A 143 -7.72 6.91 2.48
CA TRP A 143 -8.49 5.82 3.08
C TRP A 143 -10.01 5.96 2.97
N ALA A 144 -10.54 7.19 2.96
CA ALA A 144 -11.98 7.40 2.97
C ALA A 144 -12.66 7.11 1.62
N HIS A 145 -11.92 6.71 0.58
CA HIS A 145 -12.57 6.16 -0.63
C HIS A 145 -13.34 4.87 -0.35
N HIS A 146 -13.04 4.15 0.73
CA HIS A 146 -13.83 2.99 1.17
C HIS A 146 -15.15 3.40 1.85
N MET A 147 -15.44 4.70 1.90
CA MET A 147 -16.52 5.26 2.70
C MET A 147 -17.38 6.24 1.89
N TYR A 148 -17.37 6.20 0.54
CA TYR A 148 -18.08 7.19 -0.27
C TYR A 148 -19.59 7.24 -0.01
N VAL A 149 -20.20 6.12 0.37
CA VAL A 149 -21.65 5.98 0.58
C VAL A 149 -22.11 6.28 2.01
N ILE A 150 -21.21 6.67 2.93
CA ILE A 150 -21.58 6.96 4.34
C ILE A 150 -22.27 8.32 4.52
N GLY A 151 -22.35 9.13 3.47
CA GLY A 151 -22.88 10.50 3.54
C GLY A 151 -21.84 11.58 3.86
N MET A 152 -20.56 11.39 3.48
CA MET A 152 -19.57 12.49 3.52
C MET A 152 -20.02 13.70 2.69
N ASP A 153 -19.52 14.89 3.04
CA ASP A 153 -19.72 16.10 2.24
C ASP A 153 -19.09 15.99 0.84
N ILE A 154 -19.56 16.81 -0.09
CA ILE A 154 -19.17 16.77 -1.50
C ILE A 154 -17.66 17.06 -1.66
N ASP A 155 -17.14 18.03 -0.93
CA ASP A 155 -15.74 18.46 -1.04
C ASP A 155 -14.80 17.36 -0.56
N SER A 156 -15.12 16.70 0.56
CA SER A 156 -14.39 15.52 1.03
C SER A 156 -14.39 14.41 -0.02
N ARG A 157 -15.54 14.07 -0.61
CA ARG A 157 -15.59 13.02 -1.66
C ARG A 157 -14.73 13.37 -2.87
N ILE A 158 -14.77 14.62 -3.32
CA ILE A 158 -13.95 15.08 -4.46
C ILE A 158 -12.46 15.04 -4.10
N TYR A 159 -12.08 15.45 -2.89
CA TYR A 159 -10.71 15.34 -2.40
C TYR A 159 -10.23 13.89 -2.43
N TYR A 160 -10.97 12.96 -1.81
CA TYR A 160 -10.56 11.56 -1.76
C TYR A 160 -10.55 10.91 -3.14
N MET A 161 -11.48 11.26 -4.03
CA MET A 161 -11.48 10.81 -5.44
C MET A 161 -10.21 11.24 -6.15
N THR A 162 -9.92 12.55 -6.14
CA THR A 162 -8.76 13.12 -6.85
C THR A 162 -7.45 12.58 -6.28
N ALA A 163 -7.31 12.53 -4.95
CA ALA A 163 -6.13 11.98 -4.30
C ALA A 163 -5.92 10.49 -4.61
N THR A 164 -6.99 9.68 -4.65
CA THR A 164 -6.91 8.26 -5.02
C THR A 164 -6.47 8.07 -6.47
N MET A 165 -7.05 8.85 -7.40
CA MET A 165 -6.68 8.79 -8.82
C MET A 165 -5.21 9.16 -9.05
N VAL A 166 -4.64 10.08 -8.27
CA VAL A 166 -3.23 10.46 -8.36
C VAL A 166 -2.28 9.26 -8.14
N ILE A 167 -2.68 8.25 -7.37
CA ILE A 167 -1.87 7.04 -7.14
C ILE A 167 -1.63 6.23 -8.43
N ALA A 168 -2.50 6.38 -9.43
CA ALA A 168 -2.29 5.72 -10.72
C ALA A 168 -1.04 6.22 -11.45
N VAL A 169 -0.59 7.46 -11.21
CA VAL A 169 0.61 8.02 -11.85
C VAL A 169 1.89 7.28 -11.43
N PRO A 170 2.28 7.22 -10.13
CA PRO A 170 3.47 6.47 -9.72
C PRO A 170 3.34 4.98 -10.01
N THR A 171 2.12 4.41 -9.94
CA THR A 171 1.88 3.01 -10.29
C THR A 171 2.13 2.76 -11.79
N GLY A 172 1.67 3.66 -12.66
CA GLY A 172 1.91 3.61 -14.10
C GLY A 172 3.38 3.75 -14.46
N ILE A 173 4.14 4.62 -13.77
CA ILE A 173 5.60 4.72 -13.93
C ILE A 173 6.26 3.36 -13.70
N LYS A 174 5.80 2.59 -12.71
CA LYS A 174 6.37 1.27 -12.41
C LYS A 174 6.06 0.24 -13.49
N VAL A 175 4.80 0.14 -13.90
CA VAL A 175 4.38 -0.74 -15.00
C VAL A 175 5.17 -0.43 -16.27
N TYR A 176 5.25 0.85 -16.63
CA TYR A 176 6.01 1.29 -17.80
C TYR A 176 7.49 0.95 -17.71
N SER A 177 8.11 1.17 -16.54
CA SER A 177 9.51 0.85 -16.31
C SER A 177 9.80 -0.65 -16.42
N TRP A 178 8.88 -1.50 -15.97
CA TRP A 178 8.98 -2.95 -16.16
C TRP A 178 8.92 -3.34 -17.63
N LEU A 179 7.94 -2.83 -18.38
CA LEU A 179 7.81 -3.08 -19.82
C LEU A 179 9.06 -2.61 -20.59
N MET A 180 9.56 -1.41 -20.29
CA MET A 180 10.78 -0.89 -20.91
C MET A 180 12.02 -1.70 -20.55
N SER A 181 12.08 -2.28 -19.35
CA SER A 181 13.20 -3.12 -18.95
C SER A 181 13.25 -4.43 -19.73
N MET A 182 12.08 -4.97 -20.10
CA MET A 182 11.91 -6.15 -20.95
C MET A 182 12.11 -5.89 -22.44
N ASN A 183 12.08 -4.62 -22.88
CA ASN A 183 12.27 -4.32 -24.29
C ASN A 183 13.67 -4.72 -24.76
N GLY A 184 13.74 -5.32 -25.96
CA GLY A 184 14.97 -5.82 -26.58
C GLY A 184 15.56 -7.08 -25.94
N PHE A 185 14.79 -7.79 -25.10
CA PHE A 185 15.22 -9.07 -24.53
C PHE A 185 14.82 -10.27 -25.40
N ASN A 186 15.71 -11.26 -25.50
CA ASN A 186 15.40 -12.54 -26.12
C ASN A 186 14.51 -13.37 -25.19
N ILE A 187 13.23 -13.45 -25.50
CA ILE A 187 12.22 -14.11 -24.67
C ILE A 187 12.56 -15.60 -24.50
N LEU A 188 12.90 -15.99 -23.26
CA LEU A 188 12.91 -17.38 -22.83
C LEU A 188 11.61 -17.66 -22.08
N PHE A 189 10.76 -18.50 -22.65
CA PHE A 189 9.49 -18.91 -22.05
C PHE A 189 9.72 -19.90 -20.89
N ASN A 190 10.05 -19.37 -19.72
CA ASN A 190 10.13 -20.11 -18.46
C ASN A 190 8.99 -19.72 -17.50
N SER A 191 8.87 -20.43 -16.39
CA SER A 191 7.82 -20.17 -15.38
C SER A 191 7.89 -18.76 -14.80
N LEU A 192 9.10 -18.24 -14.57
CA LEU A 192 9.33 -16.89 -14.05
C LEU A 192 8.81 -15.82 -15.02
N PHE A 193 9.12 -15.94 -16.31
CA PHE A 193 8.65 -15.04 -17.36
C PHE A 193 7.13 -15.00 -17.43
N LEU A 194 6.47 -16.18 -17.42
CA LEU A 194 5.01 -16.27 -17.42
C LEU A 194 4.39 -15.62 -16.19
N TRP A 195 4.96 -15.83 -15.01
CA TRP A 195 4.50 -15.19 -13.78
C TRP A 195 4.62 -13.68 -13.82
N VAL A 196 5.75 -13.17 -14.33
CA VAL A 196 5.99 -11.72 -14.40
C VAL A 196 5.04 -11.05 -15.39
N ILE A 197 4.84 -11.61 -16.58
CA ILE A 197 3.87 -11.06 -17.55
C ILE A 197 2.45 -11.18 -17.02
N GLY A 198 2.09 -12.32 -16.43
CA GLY A 198 0.78 -12.52 -15.81
C GLY A 198 0.52 -11.51 -14.70
N PHE A 199 1.52 -11.25 -13.85
CA PHE A 199 1.45 -10.20 -12.83
C PHE A 199 1.21 -8.84 -13.47
N ILE A 200 2.02 -8.41 -14.44
CA ILE A 200 1.89 -7.09 -15.07
C ILE A 200 0.50 -6.93 -15.68
N PHE A 201 0.01 -7.93 -16.41
CA PHE A 201 -1.30 -7.89 -17.06
C PHE A 201 -2.47 -7.86 -16.06
N MET A 202 -2.49 -8.77 -15.09
CA MET A 202 -3.58 -8.83 -14.10
C MET A 202 -3.57 -7.61 -13.19
N PHE A 203 -2.38 -7.14 -12.80
CA PHE A 203 -2.22 -5.94 -11.99
C PHE A 203 -2.70 -4.68 -12.72
N THR A 204 -2.40 -4.52 -14.02
CA THR A 204 -2.90 -3.38 -14.79
C THR A 204 -4.41 -3.43 -14.98
N MET A 205 -4.98 -4.60 -15.28
CA MET A 205 -6.44 -4.75 -15.38
C MET A 205 -7.14 -4.40 -14.07
N GLY A 206 -6.66 -4.96 -12.94
CA GLY A 206 -7.19 -4.62 -11.62
C GLY A 206 -7.03 -3.13 -11.26
N GLY A 207 -5.89 -2.53 -11.62
CA GLY A 207 -5.64 -1.10 -11.43
C GLY A 207 -6.59 -0.20 -12.22
N LEU A 208 -6.91 -0.57 -13.47
CA LEU A 208 -7.88 0.15 -14.30
C LEU A 208 -9.30 0.07 -13.72
N THR A 209 -9.72 -1.10 -13.23
CA THR A 209 -11.01 -1.21 -12.53
C THR A 209 -11.01 -0.42 -11.22
N GLY A 210 -9.88 -0.38 -10.50
CA GLY A 210 -9.72 0.44 -9.31
C GLY A 210 -9.83 1.94 -9.58
N LEU A 211 -9.35 2.43 -10.73
CA LEU A 211 -9.56 3.81 -11.17
C LEU A 211 -11.04 4.14 -11.40
N VAL A 212 -11.82 3.20 -11.93
CA VAL A 212 -13.28 3.35 -12.07
C VAL A 212 -13.93 3.48 -10.68
N LEU A 213 -13.58 2.58 -9.75
CA LEU A 213 -14.09 2.62 -8.36
C LEU A 213 -13.61 3.84 -7.55
N SER A 214 -12.46 4.42 -7.91
CA SER A 214 -12.00 5.65 -7.25
C SER A 214 -12.89 6.86 -7.53
N ASN A 215 -13.78 6.78 -8.53
CA ASN A 215 -14.73 7.84 -8.85
C ASN A 215 -15.93 7.80 -7.91
N CYS A 216 -16.04 8.79 -7.01
CA CYS A 216 -17.09 8.83 -6.01
C CYS A 216 -18.52 8.94 -6.58
N ILE A 217 -18.69 9.36 -7.85
CA ILE A 217 -20.01 9.38 -8.51
C ILE A 217 -20.39 7.97 -8.99
N LEU A 218 -19.43 7.24 -9.55
CA LEU A 218 -19.64 5.85 -10.01
C LEU A 218 -19.78 4.90 -8.82
N ASP A 219 -18.99 5.11 -7.78
CA ASP A 219 -18.95 4.25 -6.61
C ASP A 219 -20.27 4.23 -5.84
N ILE A 220 -21.11 5.28 -5.94
CA ILE A 220 -22.49 5.25 -5.38
C ILE A 220 -23.28 4.02 -5.84
N ASN A 221 -23.05 3.56 -7.09
CA ASN A 221 -23.73 2.40 -7.66
C ASN A 221 -22.90 1.11 -7.60
N LEU A 222 -21.59 1.20 -7.30
CA LEU A 222 -20.64 0.10 -7.42
C LEU A 222 -19.97 -0.31 -6.09
N HIS A 223 -20.30 0.37 -4.99
CA HIS A 223 -19.70 0.20 -3.67
C HIS A 223 -19.77 -1.23 -3.11
#